data_AF-A0A1H0VQQ0-F1
#
_entry.id   AF-A0A1H0VQQ0-F1
#
_cell.length_a   1.000
_cell.length_b   1.000
_cell.length_c   1.000
_cell.angle_alpha   90.00
_cell.angle_beta   90.00
_cell.angle_gamma   90.00
#
_symmetry.space_group_name_H-M   'P 1'
#
loop_
_entity.id
_entity.type
_entity.pdbx_description
1 polymer ?
#
loop_
_entity_poly.entity_id
_entity_poly.type
_entity_poly.pdbx_seq_one_letter_code
_entity_poly.pdbx_strand_id
1 'polypeptide(L)'
;MAAGVLRTVPLAGELTASLISRVAARYGLPTAGVLQLWTCRNSPARHDGGGTRADAEVVLNGAGRRVLAELCRVEPKVLARALPAFTMDDPKISTGREAGVAQARWRAAGTVAGPAAFGCRLCVARRTGQALRAVRYLPRWHRVCLRHGRWLLDADADQPLEHLDVRGAAEVVAAQRRWPGVARRAVRAGVEPEQAFTLAHAVVARWWEQALSWEQEEIWPRRLHQLAGGNAGSRLAWWRIVGRDAAIFPEVVAVAQALLEPAMAEVAWQASGGMRPRVRSADDAFCHRLGERVGRTWLGPELAADRGSPLNGWKGAIVRARRHETGPPGWREDPWHLKRERQPATMAGQLRVLAAEARSGGSGTRWRTTVSAEQRFRITQLVDEAREQLVELRGVHSGTTAEVARTLLEHLSHSAELIDQALVHTATAAVAAGVPLEEAAAWSRLPSQELAEVLAAGEGED
;
A
#
# COMPACT_ATOMS: atom_id res chain seq x y z
N MET A 1 -40.09 -22.76 0.65
CA MET A 1 -39.88 -21.64 1.60
C MET A 1 -40.61 -20.43 1.07
N ALA A 2 -41.32 -19.70 1.93
CA ALA A 2 -42.06 -18.50 1.55
C ALA A 2 -41.11 -17.45 0.97
N ALA A 3 -41.45 -16.90 -0.20
CA ALA A 3 -40.73 -15.81 -0.83
C ALA A 3 -40.59 -14.63 0.17
N GLY A 4 -39.44 -13.95 0.14
CA GLY A 4 -39.19 -12.80 1.00
C GLY A 4 -40.31 -11.75 0.90
N VAL A 5 -40.81 -11.24 2.02
CA VAL A 5 -41.90 -10.25 2.02
C VAL A 5 -41.34 -8.81 1.98
N LEU A 6 -40.10 -8.61 2.43
CA LEU A 6 -39.49 -7.29 2.60
C LEU A 6 -38.45 -7.02 1.51
N ARG A 7 -38.68 -5.94 0.74
CA ARG A 7 -37.73 -5.48 -0.28
C ARG A 7 -36.48 -4.89 0.37
N THR A 8 -35.31 -5.40 -0.01
CA THR A 8 -34.00 -4.90 0.44
C THR A 8 -33.14 -4.53 -0.78
N VAL A 9 -32.95 -3.24 -1.00
CA VAL A 9 -32.20 -2.74 -2.16
C VAL A 9 -30.69 -2.73 -1.87
N PRO A 10 -29.84 -3.24 -2.79
CA PRO A 10 -28.39 -3.18 -2.64
C PRO A 10 -27.86 -1.74 -2.77
N LEU A 11 -26.73 -1.46 -2.13
CA LEU A 11 -25.95 -0.25 -2.38
C LEU A 11 -25.02 -0.48 -3.57
N ALA A 12 -24.74 0.58 -4.34
CA ALA A 12 -23.78 0.48 -5.43
C ALA A 12 -22.38 0.09 -4.91
N GLY A 13 -21.78 -0.94 -5.48
CA GLY A 13 -20.50 -1.50 -5.03
C GLY A 13 -20.58 -2.27 -3.72
N GLU A 14 -21.75 -2.63 -3.19
CA GLU A 14 -21.86 -3.39 -1.95
C GLU A 14 -21.27 -4.81 -2.10
N LEU A 15 -20.65 -5.32 -1.03
CA LEU A 15 -20.27 -6.72 -0.98
C LEU A 15 -21.53 -7.59 -0.89
N THR A 16 -21.54 -8.73 -1.57
CA THR A 16 -22.66 -9.69 -1.48
C THR A 16 -22.88 -10.13 -0.03
N ALA A 17 -21.81 -10.39 0.72
CA ALA A 17 -21.88 -10.73 2.14
C ALA A 17 -22.49 -9.61 3.01
N SER A 18 -22.19 -8.35 2.68
CA SER A 18 -22.78 -7.16 3.34
C SER A 18 -24.28 -7.08 3.08
N LEU A 19 -24.72 -7.30 1.84
CA LEU A 19 -26.14 -7.34 1.50
C LEU A 19 -26.86 -8.46 2.25
N ILE A 20 -26.32 -9.68 2.27
CA ILE A 20 -26.90 -10.82 2.99
C ILE A 20 -27.09 -10.47 4.48
N SER A 21 -26.09 -9.85 5.11
CA SER A 21 -26.17 -9.42 6.51
C SER A 21 -27.28 -8.39 6.74
N ARG A 22 -27.44 -7.43 5.82
CA ARG A 22 -28.52 -6.44 5.90
C ARG A 22 -29.89 -7.03 5.67
N VAL A 23 -30.01 -8.00 4.76
CA VAL A 23 -31.25 -8.73 4.52
C VAL A 23 -31.62 -9.53 5.77
N ALA A 24 -30.67 -10.23 6.38
CA ALA A 24 -30.87 -10.95 7.64
C ALA A 24 -31.39 -10.00 8.74
N ALA A 25 -30.73 -8.85 8.93
CA ALA A 25 -31.16 -7.84 9.89
C ALA A 25 -32.57 -7.29 9.58
N ARG A 26 -32.95 -7.17 8.29
CA ARG A 26 -34.29 -6.72 7.88
C ARG A 26 -35.38 -7.73 8.25
N TYR A 27 -35.05 -9.03 8.25
CA TYR A 27 -35.94 -10.11 8.68
C TYR A 27 -35.82 -10.44 10.18
N GLY A 28 -34.97 -9.75 10.95
CA GLY A 28 -34.73 -10.06 12.36
C GLY A 28 -34.00 -11.39 12.59
N LEU A 29 -33.28 -11.89 11.58
CA LEU A 29 -32.58 -13.17 11.61
C LEU A 29 -31.06 -12.97 11.78
N PRO A 30 -30.36 -13.93 12.41
CA PRO A 30 -28.90 -13.94 12.39
C PRO A 30 -28.39 -14.22 10.97
N THR A 31 -27.31 -13.53 10.55
CA THR A 31 -26.69 -13.72 9.23
C THR A 31 -26.33 -15.17 8.96
N ALA A 32 -25.84 -15.90 9.98
CA ALA A 32 -25.52 -17.33 9.87
C ALA A 32 -26.73 -18.18 9.49
N GLY A 33 -27.92 -17.86 10.00
CA GLY A 33 -29.16 -18.56 9.64
C GLY A 33 -29.56 -18.31 8.19
N VAL A 34 -29.41 -17.08 7.71
CA VAL A 34 -29.67 -16.76 6.30
C VAL A 34 -28.64 -17.43 5.38
N LEU A 35 -27.38 -17.54 5.80
CA LEU A 35 -26.34 -18.22 5.02
C LEU A 35 -26.59 -19.72 4.81
N GLN A 36 -27.41 -20.37 5.66
CA GLN A 36 -27.82 -21.78 5.48
C GLN A 36 -28.67 -22.01 4.22
N LEU A 37 -29.17 -20.94 3.58
CA LEU A 37 -29.82 -21.03 2.28
C LEU A 37 -28.85 -21.42 1.15
N TRP A 38 -27.54 -21.39 1.41
CA TRP A 38 -26.51 -21.83 0.48
C TRP A 38 -25.62 -22.90 1.09
N THR A 39 -25.25 -23.89 0.28
CA THR A 39 -24.17 -24.83 0.62
C THR A 39 -22.83 -24.11 0.53
N CYS A 40 -22.26 -23.75 1.68
CA CYS A 40 -20.98 -23.06 1.77
C CYS A 40 -19.80 -24.05 1.66
N ARG A 41 -18.92 -23.88 0.66
CA ARG A 41 -17.79 -24.81 0.41
C ARG A 41 -16.52 -24.58 1.23
N ASN A 42 -16.45 -23.47 1.94
CA ASN A 42 -15.33 -23.10 2.79
C ASN A 42 -15.82 -22.14 3.88
N SER A 43 -14.88 -21.75 4.75
CA SER A 43 -15.14 -20.77 5.80
C SER A 43 -14.63 -19.38 5.40
N PRO A 44 -15.24 -18.29 5.92
CA PRO A 44 -14.73 -16.94 5.72
C PRO A 44 -13.36 -16.78 6.38
N ALA A 45 -12.54 -15.90 5.81
CA ALA A 45 -11.30 -15.48 6.44
C ALA A 45 -11.58 -14.81 7.79
N ARG A 46 -10.77 -15.12 8.80
CA ARG A 46 -10.90 -14.59 10.16
C ARG A 46 -9.70 -13.72 10.53
N HIS A 47 -9.93 -12.81 11.44
CA HIS A 47 -8.87 -12.10 12.16
C HIS A 47 -8.21 -13.05 13.16
N ASP A 48 -6.96 -12.75 13.53
CA ASP A 48 -6.21 -13.53 14.54
C ASP A 48 -6.95 -13.57 15.89
N GLY A 49 -7.74 -12.54 16.21
CA GLY A 49 -8.60 -12.46 17.40
C GLY A 49 -9.93 -13.24 17.32
N GLY A 50 -10.17 -14.02 16.27
CA GLY A 50 -11.28 -14.99 16.21
C GLY A 50 -12.59 -14.53 15.53
N GLY A 51 -12.67 -13.29 15.02
CA GLY A 51 -13.83 -12.78 14.28
C GLY A 51 -13.74 -12.92 12.76
N THR A 52 -14.87 -13.00 12.05
CA THR A 52 -14.88 -12.93 10.57
C THR A 52 -14.44 -11.56 10.10
N ARG A 53 -13.52 -11.52 9.12
CA ARG A 53 -13.08 -10.28 8.49
C ARG A 53 -14.23 -9.55 7.82
N ALA A 54 -14.29 -8.23 7.96
CA ALA A 54 -15.37 -7.45 7.36
C ALA A 54 -15.26 -7.37 5.82
N ASP A 55 -14.09 -7.61 5.24
CA ASP A 55 -13.87 -7.77 3.79
C ASP A 55 -14.11 -9.21 3.27
N ALA A 56 -14.62 -10.12 4.11
CA ALA A 56 -15.02 -11.44 3.66
C ALA A 56 -16.19 -11.31 2.68
N GLU A 57 -15.96 -11.73 1.44
CA GLU A 57 -16.94 -11.71 0.36
C GLU A 57 -17.46 -13.12 0.07
N VAL A 58 -18.71 -13.20 -0.37
CA VAL A 58 -19.33 -14.41 -0.90
C VAL A 58 -19.49 -14.30 -2.41
N VAL A 59 -18.97 -15.30 -3.12
CA VAL A 59 -19.26 -15.56 -4.53
C VAL A 59 -20.32 -16.65 -4.61
N LEU A 60 -21.34 -16.43 -5.45
CA LEU A 60 -22.50 -17.31 -5.60
C LEU A 60 -22.55 -17.91 -7.01
N ASN A 61 -22.95 -19.17 -7.11
CA ASN A 61 -23.28 -19.78 -8.39
C ASN A 61 -24.65 -19.30 -8.91
N GLY A 62 -25.04 -19.70 -10.13
CA GLY A 62 -26.29 -19.28 -10.75
C GLY A 62 -27.55 -19.54 -9.92
N ALA A 63 -27.65 -20.69 -9.26
CA ALA A 63 -28.75 -21.01 -8.35
C ALA A 63 -28.73 -20.13 -7.09
N GLY A 64 -27.56 -19.91 -6.50
CA GLY A 64 -27.39 -19.06 -5.33
C GLY A 64 -27.76 -17.60 -5.60
N ARG A 65 -27.48 -17.09 -6.80
CA ARG A 65 -27.87 -15.73 -7.23
C ARG A 65 -29.39 -15.56 -7.31
N ARG A 66 -30.13 -16.59 -7.76
CA ARG A 66 -31.59 -16.59 -7.78
C ARG A 66 -32.17 -16.54 -6.37
N VAL A 67 -31.65 -17.35 -5.46
CA VAL A 67 -32.03 -17.31 -4.03
C VAL A 67 -31.82 -15.92 -3.45
N LEU A 68 -30.68 -15.27 -3.73
CA LEU A 68 -30.42 -13.91 -3.26
C LEU A 68 -31.44 -12.90 -3.81
N ALA A 69 -31.76 -12.99 -5.11
CA ALA A 69 -32.74 -12.12 -5.77
C ALA A 69 -34.14 -12.25 -5.16
N GLU A 70 -34.58 -13.49 -4.92
CA GLU A 70 -35.85 -13.79 -4.27
C GLU A 70 -35.90 -13.25 -2.84
N LEU A 71 -34.83 -13.46 -2.05
CA LEU A 71 -34.72 -13.01 -0.68
C LEU A 71 -34.74 -11.47 -0.57
N CYS A 72 -34.08 -10.79 -1.51
CA CYS A 72 -34.05 -9.32 -1.58
C CYS A 72 -35.33 -8.71 -2.18
N ARG A 73 -36.14 -9.48 -2.91
CA ARG A 73 -37.25 -9.01 -3.75
C ARG A 73 -36.82 -7.95 -4.75
N VAL A 74 -35.70 -8.23 -5.42
CA VAL A 74 -35.06 -7.35 -6.39
C VAL A 74 -34.69 -8.16 -7.63
N GLU A 75 -34.91 -7.60 -8.81
CA GLU A 75 -34.55 -8.26 -10.06
C GLU A 75 -33.04 -8.55 -10.12
N PRO A 76 -32.62 -9.72 -10.67
CA PRO A 76 -31.21 -10.06 -10.81
C PRO A 76 -30.38 -9.00 -11.53
N LYS A 77 -30.97 -8.28 -12.50
CA LYS A 77 -30.30 -7.19 -13.24
C LYS A 77 -29.90 -6.03 -12.33
N VAL A 78 -30.71 -5.71 -11.32
CA VAL A 78 -30.40 -4.66 -10.33
C VAL A 78 -29.26 -5.12 -9.42
N LEU A 79 -29.27 -6.38 -8.99
CA LEU A 79 -28.17 -6.97 -8.22
C LEU A 79 -26.87 -6.99 -9.03
N ALA A 80 -26.90 -7.43 -10.28
CA ALA A 80 -25.73 -7.44 -11.17
C ALA A 80 -25.11 -6.05 -11.37
N ARG A 81 -25.93 -4.99 -11.42
CA ARG A 81 -25.44 -3.61 -11.51
C ARG A 81 -24.82 -3.11 -10.21
N ALA A 82 -25.37 -3.54 -9.06
CA ALA A 82 -24.99 -3.01 -7.76
C ALA A 82 -23.85 -3.78 -7.08
N LEU A 83 -23.75 -5.09 -7.33
CA LEU A 83 -22.85 -6.00 -6.63
C LEU A 83 -21.76 -6.51 -7.59
N PRO A 84 -20.50 -6.07 -7.45
CA PRO A 84 -19.41 -6.50 -8.32
C PRO A 84 -19.18 -8.01 -8.33
N ALA A 85 -19.41 -8.69 -7.20
CA ALA A 85 -19.25 -10.14 -7.08
C ALA A 85 -20.44 -10.95 -7.65
N PHE A 86 -21.55 -10.31 -8.02
CA PHE A 86 -22.79 -11.03 -8.34
C PHE A 86 -22.71 -11.80 -9.65
N THR A 87 -21.94 -11.34 -10.64
CA THR A 87 -21.74 -12.05 -11.91
C THR A 87 -20.45 -12.85 -11.96
N MET A 88 -19.66 -12.83 -10.88
CA MET A 88 -18.39 -13.56 -10.80
C MET A 88 -18.66 -15.06 -10.68
N ASP A 89 -18.29 -15.84 -11.69
CA ASP A 89 -18.35 -17.30 -11.63
C ASP A 89 -17.10 -17.87 -10.94
N ASP A 90 -17.31 -18.89 -10.12
CA ASP A 90 -16.22 -19.67 -9.53
C ASP A 90 -16.37 -21.12 -10.00
N PRO A 91 -15.41 -21.66 -10.78
CA PRO A 91 -15.51 -23.00 -11.35
C PRO A 91 -15.79 -24.09 -10.31
N LYS A 92 -15.32 -23.91 -9.06
CA LYS A 92 -15.47 -24.89 -7.97
C LYS A 92 -16.90 -25.04 -7.46
N ILE A 93 -17.79 -24.09 -7.77
CA ILE A 93 -19.21 -24.12 -7.36
C ILE A 93 -20.18 -23.99 -8.54
N SER A 94 -19.66 -23.71 -9.73
CA SER A 94 -20.46 -23.44 -10.94
C SER A 94 -20.49 -24.62 -11.91
N THR A 95 -19.71 -25.67 -11.66
CA THR A 95 -19.60 -26.86 -12.52
C THR A 95 -19.94 -28.14 -11.75
N GLY A 96 -20.29 -29.21 -12.48
CA GLY A 96 -20.58 -30.54 -11.92
C GLY A 96 -22.05 -30.79 -11.56
N ARG A 97 -22.32 -31.98 -10.98
CA ARG A 97 -23.69 -32.46 -10.70
C ARG A 97 -24.48 -31.56 -9.74
N GLU A 98 -23.80 -30.80 -8.88
CA GLU A 98 -24.42 -29.94 -7.88
C GLU A 98 -24.59 -28.47 -8.34
N ALA A 99 -24.31 -28.16 -9.62
CA ALA A 99 -24.44 -26.79 -10.14
C ALA A 99 -25.88 -26.23 -10.06
N GLY A 100 -26.89 -27.12 -10.00
CA GLY A 100 -28.29 -26.76 -9.80
C GLY A 100 -28.65 -26.36 -8.36
N VAL A 101 -27.80 -26.70 -7.38
CA VAL A 101 -28.00 -26.37 -5.96
C VAL A 101 -27.42 -24.99 -5.66
N ALA A 102 -28.07 -24.22 -4.78
CA ALA A 102 -27.57 -22.92 -4.34
C ALA A 102 -26.25 -23.09 -3.55
N GLN A 103 -25.14 -22.65 -4.14
CA GLN A 103 -23.81 -22.75 -3.51
C GLN A 103 -23.18 -21.39 -3.30
N ALA A 104 -22.35 -21.31 -2.26
CA ALA A 104 -21.61 -20.13 -1.87
C ALA A 104 -20.15 -20.48 -1.59
N ARG A 105 -19.24 -19.56 -1.93
CA ARG A 105 -17.82 -19.68 -1.61
C ARG A 105 -17.27 -18.35 -1.10
N TRP A 106 -16.57 -18.43 0.02
CA TRP A 106 -15.92 -17.28 0.64
C TRP A 106 -14.62 -16.92 -0.06
N ARG A 107 -14.40 -15.62 -0.19
CA ARG A 107 -13.22 -14.97 -0.77
C ARG A 107 -12.87 -13.74 0.04
N ALA A 108 -11.65 -13.23 -0.14
CA ALA A 108 -11.34 -11.86 0.28
C ALA A 108 -11.77 -10.90 -0.84
N ALA A 109 -12.43 -9.80 -0.50
CA ALA A 109 -12.90 -8.81 -1.47
C ALA A 109 -11.79 -8.35 -2.43
N GLY A 110 -10.57 -8.18 -1.93
CA GLY A 110 -9.39 -7.81 -2.73
C GLY A 110 -9.06 -8.78 -3.87
N THR A 111 -9.44 -10.06 -3.75
CA THR A 111 -9.27 -11.07 -4.81
C THR A 111 -10.45 -11.16 -5.79
N VAL A 112 -11.56 -10.49 -5.48
CA VAL A 112 -12.79 -10.58 -6.26
C VAL A 112 -12.91 -9.38 -7.19
N ALA A 113 -12.97 -8.16 -6.64
CA ALA A 113 -13.18 -6.95 -7.43
C ALA A 113 -12.38 -5.73 -6.97
N GLY A 114 -11.65 -5.82 -5.85
CA GLY A 114 -10.76 -4.75 -5.40
C GLY A 114 -10.90 -4.43 -3.90
N PRO A 115 -10.34 -3.30 -3.44
CA PRO A 115 -10.31 -2.96 -2.03
C PRO A 115 -11.71 -2.69 -1.47
N ALA A 116 -11.97 -3.22 -0.27
CA ALA A 116 -13.21 -3.01 0.47
C ALA A 116 -13.03 -1.97 1.59
N ALA A 117 -14.04 -1.13 1.82
CA ALA A 117 -14.18 -0.34 3.06
C ALA A 117 -15.59 -0.41 3.59
N PHE A 118 -15.72 0.01 4.84
CA PHE A 118 -16.99 0.36 5.41
C PHE A 118 -17.70 1.46 4.59
N GLY A 119 -19.01 1.35 4.49
CA GLY A 119 -19.88 2.41 4.01
C GLY A 119 -20.18 3.43 5.12
N CYS A 120 -20.52 4.66 4.75
CA CYS A 120 -20.97 5.63 5.74
C CYS A 120 -22.32 5.20 6.33
N ARG A 121 -22.35 4.76 7.60
CA ARG A 121 -23.58 4.35 8.29
C ARG A 121 -24.72 5.37 8.22
N LEU A 122 -24.41 6.67 8.24
CA LEU A 122 -25.43 7.72 8.11
C LEU A 122 -26.05 7.76 6.69
N CYS A 123 -25.24 7.54 5.65
CA CYS A 123 -25.76 7.39 4.29
C CYS A 123 -26.60 6.11 4.14
N VAL A 124 -26.16 5.01 4.76
CA VAL A 124 -26.90 3.74 4.77
C VAL A 124 -28.26 3.95 5.45
N ALA A 125 -28.27 4.48 6.68
CA ALA A 125 -29.48 4.79 7.43
C ALA A 125 -30.46 5.64 6.61
N ARG A 126 -29.98 6.70 5.95
CA ARG A 126 -30.83 7.55 5.11
C ARG A 126 -31.43 6.80 3.91
N ARG A 127 -30.71 5.83 3.33
CA ARG A 127 -31.17 5.08 2.15
C ARG A 127 -32.06 3.89 2.50
N THR A 128 -31.85 3.28 3.67
CA THR A 128 -32.46 1.98 4.02
C THR A 128 -33.39 2.06 5.22
N GLY A 129 -33.43 3.19 5.92
CA GLY A 129 -34.15 3.35 7.18
C GLY A 129 -33.47 2.68 8.38
N GLN A 130 -32.29 2.05 8.21
CA GLN A 130 -31.59 1.34 9.29
C GLN A 130 -30.10 1.68 9.30
N ALA A 131 -29.56 2.02 10.48
CA ALA A 131 -28.15 2.35 10.69
C ALA A 131 -27.26 1.10 10.77
N LEU A 132 -27.31 0.26 9.74
CA LEU A 132 -26.54 -0.97 9.66
C LEU A 132 -25.14 -0.71 9.11
N ARG A 133 -24.17 -1.52 9.56
CA ARG A 133 -22.87 -1.65 8.91
C ARG A 133 -23.09 -2.12 7.47
N ALA A 134 -22.41 -1.48 6.54
CA ALA A 134 -22.32 -1.94 5.16
C ALA A 134 -20.86 -1.93 4.75
N VAL A 135 -20.47 -2.85 3.88
CA VAL A 135 -19.11 -2.92 3.31
C VAL A 135 -19.24 -2.85 1.78
N ARG A 136 -18.37 -2.05 1.16
CA ARG A 136 -18.42 -1.76 -0.27
C ARG A 136 -17.03 -1.86 -0.89
N TYR A 137 -16.97 -2.33 -2.14
CA TYR A 137 -15.85 -2.11 -3.03
C TYR A 137 -15.73 -0.61 -3.29
N LEU A 138 -14.64 -0.05 -2.80
CA LEU A 138 -14.41 1.37 -2.87
C LEU A 138 -12.90 1.57 -2.98
N PRO A 139 -12.38 2.26 -3.99
CA PRO A 139 -10.96 2.51 -4.07
C PRO A 139 -10.55 3.61 -3.09
N ARG A 140 -9.24 3.72 -2.81
CA ARG A 140 -8.68 4.69 -1.85
C ARG A 140 -9.01 6.15 -2.19
N TRP A 141 -9.13 6.47 -3.47
CA TRP A 141 -9.50 7.81 -3.95
C TRP A 141 -10.98 8.16 -3.85
N HIS A 142 -11.83 7.26 -3.35
CA HIS A 142 -13.26 7.49 -3.13
C HIS A 142 -13.68 7.25 -1.67
N ARG A 143 -12.74 7.30 -0.72
CA ARG A 143 -13.03 6.99 0.70
C ARG A 143 -13.71 8.13 1.46
N VAL A 144 -13.78 9.35 0.95
CA VAL A 144 -14.41 10.46 1.69
C VAL A 144 -15.91 10.52 1.43
N CYS A 145 -16.70 10.32 2.49
CA CYS A 145 -18.11 10.68 2.50
C CYS A 145 -18.27 12.19 2.68
N LEU A 146 -18.32 12.92 1.56
CA LEU A 146 -18.45 14.39 1.54
C LEU A 146 -19.66 14.91 2.34
N ARG A 147 -20.77 14.17 2.35
CA ARG A 147 -21.99 14.57 3.04
C ARG A 147 -21.85 14.60 4.56
N HIS A 148 -21.06 13.67 5.12
CA HIS A 148 -20.95 13.50 6.56
C HIS A 148 -19.53 13.80 7.08
N GLY A 149 -18.61 14.22 6.20
CA GLY A 149 -17.23 14.53 6.56
C GLY A 149 -16.50 13.34 7.16
N ARG A 150 -16.60 12.15 6.55
CA ARG A 150 -16.00 10.92 7.08
C ARG A 150 -15.07 10.25 6.07
N TRP A 151 -13.86 9.92 6.49
CA TRP A 151 -13.00 8.98 5.77
C TRP A 151 -13.41 7.54 6.10
N LEU A 152 -13.72 6.74 5.09
CA LEU A 152 -14.15 5.36 5.25
C LEU A 152 -12.95 4.42 5.32
N LEU A 153 -12.81 3.67 6.41
CA LEU A 153 -11.64 2.83 6.68
C LEU A 153 -11.70 1.49 5.95
N ASP A 154 -10.52 0.93 5.66
CA ASP A 154 -10.37 -0.39 5.05
C ASP A 154 -11.04 -1.47 5.90
N ALA A 155 -11.78 -2.38 5.26
CA ALA A 155 -12.56 -3.42 5.94
C ALA A 155 -11.78 -4.71 6.22
N ASP A 156 -10.55 -4.83 5.71
CA ASP A 156 -9.67 -5.98 5.94
C ASP A 156 -8.86 -5.86 7.24
N ALA A 157 -8.77 -4.63 7.78
CA ALA A 157 -8.01 -4.31 8.97
C ALA A 157 -8.73 -4.74 10.26
N ASP A 158 -8.00 -5.40 11.16
CA ASP A 158 -8.49 -5.80 12.49
C ASP A 158 -8.47 -4.59 13.45
N GLN A 159 -9.44 -3.69 13.28
CA GLN A 159 -9.58 -2.50 14.10
C GLN A 159 -11.05 -2.06 14.23
N PRO A 160 -11.44 -1.41 15.35
CA PRO A 160 -12.86 -1.20 15.66
C PRO A 160 -13.51 -0.02 14.93
N LEU A 161 -12.74 0.91 14.37
CA LEU A 161 -13.29 2.11 13.72
C LEU A 161 -13.77 1.79 12.31
N GLU A 162 -14.95 2.31 11.95
CA GLU A 162 -15.42 2.22 10.55
C GLU A 162 -15.05 3.45 9.73
N HIS A 163 -14.73 4.54 10.42
CA HIS A 163 -14.43 5.82 9.79
C HIS A 163 -13.58 6.72 10.69
N LEU A 164 -12.94 7.70 10.07
CA LEU A 164 -12.33 8.85 10.72
C LEU A 164 -13.13 10.11 10.41
N ASP A 165 -13.19 11.04 11.35
CA ASP A 165 -13.77 12.36 11.12
C ASP A 165 -12.76 13.24 10.37
N VAL A 166 -13.17 13.77 9.22
CA VAL A 166 -12.34 14.67 8.40
C VAL A 166 -12.90 16.09 8.33
N ARG A 167 -13.90 16.43 9.16
CA ARG A 167 -14.45 17.79 9.21
C ARG A 167 -13.42 18.83 9.63
N GLY A 168 -12.48 18.44 10.49
CA GLY A 168 -11.33 19.27 10.89
C GLY A 168 -10.18 19.34 9.87
N ALA A 169 -10.24 18.54 8.80
CA ALA A 169 -9.19 18.42 7.78
C ALA A 169 -9.74 18.80 6.40
N ALA A 170 -10.01 20.09 6.19
CA ALA A 170 -10.63 20.62 4.98
C ALA A 170 -9.86 20.27 3.69
N GLU A 171 -8.54 20.14 3.79
CA GLU A 171 -7.67 19.75 2.68
C GLU A 171 -7.98 18.34 2.14
N VAL A 172 -8.43 17.40 2.98
CA VAL A 172 -8.82 16.04 2.58
C VAL A 172 -10.10 16.10 1.74
N VAL A 173 -11.06 16.92 2.16
CA VAL A 173 -12.30 17.17 1.42
C VAL A 173 -12.01 17.87 0.09
N ALA A 174 -11.11 18.86 0.09
CA ALA A 174 -10.69 19.56 -1.12
C ALA A 174 -10.00 18.60 -2.10
N ALA A 175 -9.12 17.72 -1.62
CA ALA A 175 -8.47 16.69 -2.42
C ALA A 175 -9.48 15.71 -3.04
N GLN A 176 -10.50 15.28 -2.29
CA GLN A 176 -11.55 14.40 -2.80
C GLN A 176 -12.31 15.06 -3.96
N ARG A 177 -12.56 16.37 -3.87
CA ARG A 177 -13.25 17.14 -4.92
C ARG A 177 -12.36 17.38 -6.15
N ARG A 178 -11.03 17.47 -5.97
CA ARG A 178 -10.07 17.62 -7.07
C ARG A 178 -9.86 16.33 -7.86
N TRP A 179 -9.94 15.17 -7.20
CA TRP A 179 -9.62 13.88 -7.81
C TRP A 179 -10.32 13.60 -9.16
N PRO A 180 -11.63 13.85 -9.35
CA PRO A 180 -12.27 13.65 -10.66
C PRO A 180 -11.66 14.51 -11.79
N GLY A 181 -11.09 15.67 -11.48
CA GLY A 181 -10.32 16.46 -12.45
C GLY A 181 -8.98 15.81 -12.80
N VAL A 182 -8.28 15.28 -11.80
CA VAL A 182 -7.01 14.54 -11.97
C VAL A 182 -7.23 13.27 -12.80
N ALA A 183 -8.24 12.48 -12.46
CA ALA A 183 -8.59 11.25 -13.17
C ALA A 183 -8.91 11.52 -14.65
N ARG A 184 -9.66 12.59 -14.96
CA ARG A 184 -9.92 12.99 -16.36
C ARG A 184 -8.64 13.39 -17.10
N ARG A 185 -7.67 14.03 -16.42
CA ARG A 185 -6.37 14.34 -17.03
C ARG A 185 -5.55 13.08 -17.27
N ALA A 186 -5.57 12.12 -16.36
CA ALA A 186 -4.92 10.82 -16.54
C ALA A 186 -5.43 10.12 -17.81
N VAL A 187 -6.76 10.02 -17.97
CA VAL A 187 -7.38 9.43 -19.17
C VAL A 187 -6.96 10.16 -20.44
N ARG A 188 -6.94 11.51 -20.44
CA ARG A 188 -6.47 12.29 -21.60
C ARG A 188 -4.99 12.08 -21.93
N ALA A 189 -4.19 11.74 -20.93
CA ALA A 189 -2.78 11.41 -21.08
C ALA A 189 -2.54 9.93 -21.43
N GLY A 190 -3.60 9.13 -21.64
CA GLY A 190 -3.48 7.70 -21.93
C GLY A 190 -3.10 6.85 -20.72
N VAL A 191 -3.31 7.35 -19.50
CA VAL A 191 -2.93 6.70 -18.24
C VAL A 191 -4.19 6.31 -17.47
N GLU A 192 -4.24 5.07 -16.96
CA GLU A 192 -5.33 4.67 -16.09
C GLU A 192 -5.28 5.47 -14.78
N PRO A 193 -6.40 6.10 -14.34
CA PRO A 193 -6.42 6.89 -13.11
C PRO A 193 -5.93 6.13 -11.86
N GLU A 194 -6.17 4.82 -11.83
CA GLU A 194 -5.71 3.93 -10.77
C GLU A 194 -4.19 3.80 -10.73
N GLN A 195 -3.52 3.69 -11.88
CA GLN A 195 -2.07 3.60 -11.95
C GLN A 195 -1.41 4.91 -11.46
N ALA A 196 -1.92 6.05 -11.92
CA ALA A 196 -1.47 7.37 -11.47
C ALA A 196 -1.67 7.55 -9.96
N PHE A 197 -2.82 7.13 -9.42
CA PHE A 197 -3.06 7.15 -7.98
C PHE A 197 -2.09 6.24 -7.23
N THR A 198 -1.91 5.01 -7.70
CA THR A 198 -1.12 3.98 -7.04
C THR A 198 0.34 4.38 -6.95
N LEU A 199 0.92 4.93 -8.02
CA LEU A 199 2.28 5.47 -8.00
C LEU A 199 2.38 6.64 -7.02
N ALA A 200 1.49 7.62 -7.09
CA ALA A 200 1.52 8.77 -6.18
C ALA A 200 1.33 8.37 -4.71
N HIS A 201 0.44 7.41 -4.43
CA HIS A 201 0.24 6.84 -3.11
C HIS A 201 1.50 6.17 -2.59
N ALA A 202 2.20 5.41 -3.44
CA ALA A 202 3.47 4.78 -3.08
C ALA A 202 4.57 5.78 -2.75
N VAL A 203 4.67 6.85 -3.53
CA VAL A 203 5.61 7.95 -3.29
C VAL A 203 5.33 8.59 -1.92
N VAL A 204 4.11 9.05 -1.70
CA VAL A 204 3.78 9.80 -0.48
C VAL A 204 3.74 8.90 0.75
N ALA A 205 3.35 7.63 0.62
CA ALA A 205 3.43 6.68 1.72
C ALA A 205 4.88 6.40 2.13
N ARG A 206 5.84 6.44 1.21
CA ARG A 206 7.26 6.36 1.57
C ARG A 206 7.71 7.59 2.36
N TRP A 207 7.31 8.78 1.91
CA TRP A 207 7.57 10.03 2.65
C TRP A 207 6.97 9.99 4.05
N TRP A 208 5.77 9.45 4.20
CA TRP A 208 5.11 9.27 5.50
C TRP A 208 5.93 8.43 6.48
N GLU A 209 6.59 7.37 6.01
CA GLU A 209 7.46 6.53 6.84
C GLU A 209 8.72 7.30 7.29
N GLN A 210 9.25 8.20 6.45
CA GLN A 210 10.40 9.06 6.76
C GLN A 210 10.04 10.30 7.57
N ALA A 211 8.78 10.72 7.55
CA ALA A 211 8.33 11.98 8.15
C ALA A 211 8.69 12.19 9.63
N LEU A 212 9.00 11.13 10.38
CA LEU A 212 9.43 11.25 11.78
C LEU A 212 10.86 11.77 11.92
N SER A 213 11.71 11.62 10.91
CA SER A 213 13.08 12.13 10.92
C SER A 213 13.19 13.54 10.30
N TRP A 214 12.10 14.10 9.78
CA TRP A 214 12.09 15.43 9.19
C TRP A 214 11.65 16.47 10.21
N GLU A 215 12.59 17.28 10.68
CA GLU A 215 12.33 18.30 11.70
C GLU A 215 11.29 19.35 11.24
N GLN A 216 11.26 19.65 9.94
CA GLN A 216 10.39 20.68 9.37
C GLN A 216 8.96 20.16 9.03
N GLU A 217 8.66 18.88 9.26
CA GLU A 217 7.34 18.30 8.95
C GLU A 217 6.30 18.57 10.06
N GLU A 218 5.53 19.64 9.89
CA GLU A 218 4.48 20.02 10.85
C GLU A 218 3.06 19.61 10.41
N ILE A 219 2.85 19.37 9.12
CA ILE A 219 1.51 19.26 8.52
C ILE A 219 0.88 17.91 8.84
N TRP A 220 1.62 16.82 8.61
CA TRP A 220 1.14 15.47 8.83
C TRP A 220 0.91 15.13 10.30
N PRO A 221 1.81 15.47 11.26
CA PRO A 221 1.53 15.30 12.68
C PRO A 221 0.27 16.05 13.11
N ARG A 222 0.13 17.33 12.75
CA ARG A 222 -1.06 18.15 13.08
C ARG A 222 -2.34 17.54 12.53
N ARG A 223 -2.34 17.13 11.26
CA ARG A 223 -3.50 16.50 10.62
C ARG A 223 -3.84 15.17 11.28
N LEU A 224 -2.83 14.38 11.65
CA LEU A 224 -3.03 13.10 12.34
C LEU A 224 -3.70 13.30 13.70
N HIS A 225 -3.26 14.31 14.46
CA HIS A 225 -3.88 14.70 15.73
C HIS A 225 -5.35 15.11 15.55
N GLN A 226 -5.68 15.86 14.49
CA GLN A 226 -7.07 16.20 14.17
C GLN A 226 -7.91 14.97 13.83
N LEU A 227 -7.38 14.03 13.04
CA LEU A 227 -8.05 12.76 12.72
C LEU A 227 -8.27 11.89 13.95
N ALA A 228 -7.40 12.00 14.95
CA ALA A 228 -7.52 11.34 16.25
C ALA A 228 -8.53 12.00 17.21
N GLY A 229 -9.19 13.10 16.80
CA GLY A 229 -10.11 13.85 17.64
C GLY A 229 -9.45 14.89 18.55
N GLY A 230 -8.19 15.26 18.27
CA GLY A 230 -7.46 16.33 18.95
C GLY A 230 -6.04 15.92 19.34
N ASN A 231 -5.88 14.77 20.00
CA ASN A 231 -4.57 14.25 20.38
C ASN A 231 -4.50 12.73 20.17
N ALA A 232 -3.45 12.25 19.52
CA ALA A 232 -3.21 10.83 19.25
C ALA A 232 -2.70 10.10 20.52
N GLY A 233 -2.13 10.86 21.47
CA GLY A 233 -1.68 10.38 22.77
C GLY A 233 -0.70 9.20 22.68
N SER A 234 -0.79 8.31 23.67
CA SER A 234 0.02 7.08 23.75
C SER A 234 -0.21 6.08 22.61
N ARG A 235 -1.21 6.31 21.75
CA ARG A 235 -1.54 5.47 20.59
C ARG A 235 -1.01 6.02 19.28
N LEU A 236 0.02 6.87 19.31
CA LEU A 236 0.58 7.52 18.12
C LEU A 236 0.96 6.51 17.02
N ALA A 237 1.66 5.43 17.35
CA ALA A 237 2.05 4.40 16.38
C ALA A 237 0.84 3.75 15.68
N TRP A 238 -0.22 3.46 16.45
CA TRP A 238 -1.48 2.93 15.91
C TRP A 238 -2.18 3.96 15.01
N TRP A 239 -2.24 5.22 15.46
CA TRP A 239 -2.81 6.31 14.67
C TRP A 239 -2.04 6.52 13.38
N ARG A 240 -0.71 6.41 13.39
CA ARG A 240 0.10 6.54 12.18
C ARG A 240 -0.23 5.50 11.13
N ILE A 241 -0.76 4.34 11.53
CA ILE A 241 -1.21 3.29 10.61
C ILE A 241 -2.65 3.55 10.15
N VAL A 242 -3.58 3.76 11.08
CA VAL A 242 -5.01 3.88 10.77
C VAL A 242 -5.33 5.21 10.06
N GLY A 243 -4.65 6.28 10.46
CA GLY A 243 -4.81 7.62 9.92
C GLY A 243 -4.05 7.89 8.63
N ARG A 244 -3.06 7.06 8.27
CA ARG A 244 -2.12 7.32 7.15
C ARG A 244 -2.84 7.76 5.89
N ASP A 245 -3.69 6.90 5.35
CA ASP A 245 -4.28 7.12 4.02
C ASP A 245 -5.16 8.37 3.99
N ALA A 246 -5.83 8.72 5.11
CA ALA A 246 -6.58 9.96 5.24
C ALA A 246 -5.66 11.18 5.38
N ALA A 247 -4.59 11.04 6.16
CA ALA A 247 -3.62 12.09 6.41
C ALA A 247 -2.86 12.46 5.14
N ILE A 248 -2.38 11.50 4.36
CA ILE A 248 -1.56 11.76 3.16
C ILE A 248 -2.37 12.04 1.90
N PHE A 249 -3.68 11.83 1.92
CA PHE A 249 -4.53 11.94 0.73
C PHE A 249 -4.38 13.27 -0.04
N PRO A 250 -4.29 14.44 0.63
CA PRO A 250 -4.08 15.71 -0.07
C PRO A 250 -2.81 15.72 -0.92
N GLU A 251 -1.70 15.26 -0.36
CA GLU A 251 -0.41 15.17 -1.04
C GLU A 251 -0.44 14.10 -2.15
N VAL A 252 -1.11 12.97 -1.95
CA VAL A 252 -1.27 11.95 -3.01
C VAL A 252 -1.97 12.52 -4.24
N VAL A 253 -3.05 13.28 -4.05
CA VAL A 253 -3.77 13.92 -5.17
C VAL A 253 -2.91 14.99 -5.84
N ALA A 254 -2.12 15.76 -5.07
CA ALA A 254 -1.22 16.78 -5.60
C ALA A 254 -0.06 16.16 -6.42
N VAL A 255 0.58 15.09 -5.91
CA VAL A 255 1.63 14.36 -6.60
C VAL A 255 1.08 13.70 -7.86
N ALA A 256 -0.07 13.03 -7.80
CA ALA A 256 -0.70 12.44 -8.99
C ALA A 256 -0.99 13.51 -10.06
N GLN A 257 -1.48 14.68 -9.67
CA GLN A 257 -1.66 15.80 -10.58
C GLN A 257 -0.33 16.27 -11.19
N ALA A 258 0.70 16.45 -10.37
CA ALA A 258 1.99 16.96 -10.81
C ALA A 258 2.69 16.00 -11.79
N LEU A 259 2.67 14.69 -11.52
CA LEU A 259 3.28 13.69 -12.40
C LEU A 259 2.56 13.56 -13.75
N LEU A 260 1.29 13.98 -13.84
CA LEU A 260 0.54 14.00 -15.11
C LEU A 260 0.84 15.24 -15.97
N GLU A 261 1.55 16.23 -15.45
CA GLU A 261 1.88 17.45 -16.21
C GLU A 261 3.08 17.20 -17.14
N PRO A 262 2.97 17.48 -18.45
CA PRO A 262 4.09 17.32 -19.38
C PRO A 262 5.33 18.13 -18.97
N ALA A 263 5.11 19.32 -18.39
CA ALA A 263 6.19 20.17 -17.87
C ALA A 263 6.98 19.48 -16.74
N MET A 264 6.34 18.61 -15.95
CA MET A 264 7.02 17.87 -14.89
C MET A 264 7.93 16.77 -15.46
N ALA A 265 7.47 16.08 -16.51
CA ALA A 265 8.30 15.14 -17.26
C ALA A 265 9.50 15.84 -17.93
N GLU A 266 9.30 17.06 -18.41
CA GLU A 266 10.38 17.87 -18.98
C GLU A 266 11.44 18.25 -17.93
N VAL A 267 11.02 18.71 -16.75
CA VAL A 267 11.97 19.02 -15.66
C VAL A 267 12.75 17.76 -15.26
N ALA A 268 12.09 16.60 -15.14
CA ALA A 268 12.77 15.33 -14.86
C ALA A 268 13.79 14.94 -15.94
N TRP A 269 13.46 15.17 -17.21
CA TRP A 269 14.36 14.94 -18.34
C TRP A 269 15.59 15.86 -18.28
N GLN A 270 15.39 17.16 -18.09
CA GLN A 270 16.49 18.11 -17.99
C GLN A 270 17.39 17.85 -16.77
N ALA A 271 16.81 17.51 -15.62
CA ALA A 271 17.54 17.14 -14.41
C ALA A 271 18.43 15.90 -14.62
N SER A 272 18.06 14.99 -15.52
CA SER A 272 18.86 13.81 -15.87
C SER A 272 20.06 14.10 -16.80
N GLY A 273 20.20 15.35 -17.27
CA GLY A 273 21.18 15.75 -18.29
C GLY A 273 20.72 15.49 -19.73
N GLY A 274 19.48 15.07 -19.93
CA GLY A 274 18.91 14.78 -21.23
C GLY A 274 19.66 13.66 -21.95
N MET A 275 20.18 13.93 -23.14
CA MET A 275 20.95 12.95 -23.92
C MET A 275 22.33 12.63 -23.32
N ARG A 276 22.89 13.52 -22.50
CA ARG A 276 24.18 13.30 -21.82
C ARG A 276 23.92 13.07 -20.35
N PRO A 277 23.98 11.83 -19.84
CA PRO A 277 23.71 11.53 -18.44
C PRO A 277 24.53 12.44 -17.52
N ARG A 278 23.85 13.09 -16.56
CA ARG A 278 24.51 13.83 -15.47
C ARG A 278 24.42 13.05 -14.17
N VAL A 279 25.45 13.18 -13.34
CA VAL A 279 25.41 12.72 -11.96
C VAL A 279 24.28 13.45 -11.23
N ARG A 280 23.53 12.72 -10.41
CA ARG A 280 22.43 13.26 -9.63
C ARG A 280 22.96 14.30 -8.65
N SER A 281 22.46 15.53 -8.75
CA SER A 281 22.73 16.60 -7.80
C SER A 281 21.89 16.44 -6.54
N ALA A 282 22.41 16.90 -5.39
CA ALA A 282 21.62 17.12 -4.18
C ALA A 282 20.55 18.22 -4.40
N ASP A 283 20.79 19.12 -5.35
CA ASP A 283 19.86 20.14 -5.82
C ASP A 283 19.15 19.67 -7.12
N ASP A 284 18.17 18.77 -6.97
CA ASP A 284 17.36 18.26 -8.07
C ASP A 284 16.13 19.16 -8.28
N ALA A 285 16.13 19.94 -9.37
CA ALA A 285 15.05 20.85 -9.73
C ALA A 285 13.66 20.17 -9.83
N PHE A 286 13.62 18.88 -10.20
CA PHE A 286 12.38 18.11 -10.18
C PHE A 286 11.84 17.95 -8.75
N CYS A 287 12.71 17.61 -7.82
CA CYS A 287 12.37 17.41 -6.42
C CYS A 287 11.92 18.73 -5.76
N HIS A 288 12.62 19.84 -6.03
CA HIS A 288 12.20 21.18 -5.57
C HIS A 288 10.81 21.55 -6.08
N ARG A 289 10.58 21.40 -7.38
CA ARG A 289 9.27 21.69 -7.98
C ARG A 289 8.17 20.80 -7.40
N LEU A 290 8.47 19.55 -7.07
CA LEU A 290 7.51 18.65 -6.42
C LEU A 290 7.22 19.09 -4.97
N GLY A 291 8.23 19.51 -4.22
CA GLY A 291 8.09 20.11 -2.89
C GLY A 291 7.17 21.34 -2.91
N GLU A 292 7.39 22.27 -3.85
CA GLU A 292 6.51 23.43 -4.06
C GLU A 292 5.06 23.02 -4.36
N ARG A 293 4.86 21.99 -5.20
CA ARG A 293 3.51 21.50 -5.55
C ARG A 293 2.74 20.95 -4.36
N VAL A 294 3.42 20.41 -3.35
CA VAL A 294 2.80 19.92 -2.11
C VAL A 294 2.86 20.94 -0.97
N GLY A 295 3.29 22.17 -1.26
CA GLY A 295 3.38 23.27 -0.29
C GLY A 295 4.48 23.11 0.75
N ARG A 296 5.55 22.36 0.45
CA ARG A 296 6.70 22.10 1.31
C ARG A 296 7.99 22.30 0.54
N THR A 297 8.48 23.54 0.48
CA THR A 297 9.70 23.88 -0.27
C THR A 297 10.94 23.16 0.28
N TRP A 298 10.99 22.95 1.60
CA TRP A 298 12.05 22.18 2.28
C TRP A 298 12.09 20.70 1.90
N LEU A 299 11.02 20.15 1.32
CA LEU A 299 10.96 18.73 0.96
C LEU A 299 11.87 18.40 -0.24
N GLY A 300 12.18 19.38 -1.10
CA GLY A 300 12.98 19.15 -2.31
C GLY A 300 14.31 18.41 -2.06
N PRO A 301 15.19 18.94 -1.19
CA PRO A 301 16.45 18.28 -0.83
C PRO A 301 16.27 16.87 -0.26
N GLU A 302 15.30 16.65 0.63
CA GLU A 302 14.99 15.33 1.21
C GLU A 302 14.65 14.29 0.13
N LEU A 303 13.87 14.69 -0.86
CA LEU A 303 13.52 13.84 -2.01
C LEU A 303 14.70 13.58 -2.94
N ALA A 304 15.63 14.53 -3.03
CA ALA A 304 16.87 14.41 -3.78
C ALA A 304 17.90 13.51 -3.07
N ALA A 305 17.80 13.33 -1.75
CA ALA A 305 18.57 12.32 -1.02
C ALA A 305 17.97 10.90 -1.19
N ASP A 306 16.64 10.77 -1.32
CA ASP A 306 15.96 9.47 -1.41
C ASP A 306 16.21 8.71 -2.74
N ARG A 307 17.19 7.80 -2.72
CA ARG A 307 17.54 6.91 -3.84
C ARG A 307 16.56 5.74 -4.05
N GLY A 308 15.85 5.33 -3.00
CA GLY A 308 14.89 4.22 -3.02
C GLY A 308 13.49 4.58 -3.53
N SER A 309 13.23 5.86 -3.80
CA SER A 309 11.89 6.36 -4.11
C SER A 309 11.24 5.73 -5.36
N PRO A 310 9.92 5.44 -5.34
CA PRO A 310 9.18 5.14 -6.56
C PRO A 310 9.30 6.25 -7.63
N LEU A 311 9.55 7.50 -7.23
CA LEU A 311 9.84 8.62 -8.15
C LEU A 311 11.04 8.35 -9.04
N ASN A 312 12.09 7.68 -8.54
CA ASN A 312 13.27 7.38 -9.36
C ASN A 312 12.93 6.35 -10.45
N GLY A 313 11.96 5.46 -10.19
CA GLY A 313 11.43 4.55 -11.22
C GLY A 313 10.72 5.31 -12.34
N TRP A 314 9.84 6.24 -11.98
CA TRP A 314 9.11 7.11 -12.91
C TRP A 314 10.06 8.00 -13.72
N LYS A 315 11.02 8.69 -13.06
CA LYS A 315 12.04 9.50 -13.74
C LYS A 315 12.87 8.65 -14.70
N GLY A 316 13.33 7.49 -14.25
CA GLY A 316 14.12 6.57 -15.06
C GLY A 316 13.37 6.06 -16.29
N ALA A 317 12.06 5.80 -16.18
CA ALA A 317 11.23 5.38 -17.30
C ALA A 317 11.09 6.49 -18.35
N ILE A 318 10.88 7.75 -17.94
CA ILE A 318 10.85 8.91 -18.86
C ILE A 318 12.18 9.07 -19.60
N VAL A 319 13.29 8.97 -18.86
CA VAL A 319 14.63 9.12 -19.45
C VAL A 319 14.92 7.99 -20.45
N ARG A 320 14.56 6.75 -20.14
CA ARG A 320 14.70 5.62 -21.06
C ARG A 320 13.83 5.79 -22.31
N ALA A 321 12.54 6.11 -22.13
CA ALA A 321 11.61 6.31 -23.24
C ALA A 321 12.06 7.40 -24.22
N ARG A 322 12.79 8.42 -23.74
CA ARG A 322 13.33 9.50 -24.58
C ARG A 322 14.71 9.21 -25.19
N ARG A 323 15.48 8.27 -24.62
CA ARG A 323 16.82 7.88 -25.13
C ARG A 323 16.78 6.71 -26.10
N HIS A 324 15.75 5.86 -26.03
CA HIS A 324 15.58 4.73 -26.94
C HIS A 324 14.64 5.12 -28.10
N GLU A 325 15.13 5.05 -29.35
CA GLU A 325 14.33 5.37 -30.56
C GLU A 325 13.58 4.17 -31.15
N THR A 326 13.90 2.92 -30.79
CA THR A 326 13.32 1.75 -31.49
C THR A 326 13.23 0.51 -30.60
N GLY A 327 12.03 0.23 -30.08
CA GLY A 327 11.66 -1.04 -29.46
C GLY A 327 10.22 -0.99 -28.93
N PRO A 328 9.43 -2.08 -28.97
CA PRO A 328 8.11 -2.08 -28.36
C PRO A 328 8.25 -1.91 -26.85
N PRO A 329 7.46 -1.02 -26.22
CA PRO A 329 7.67 -0.67 -24.82
C PRO A 329 7.47 -1.88 -23.92
N GLY A 330 8.56 -2.33 -23.30
CA GLY A 330 8.51 -3.31 -22.24
C GLY A 330 8.00 -2.68 -20.94
N TRP A 331 7.62 -3.51 -19.95
CA TRP A 331 7.21 -3.06 -18.62
C TRP A 331 8.22 -2.14 -17.90
N ARG A 332 9.49 -2.13 -18.35
CA ARG A 332 10.56 -1.25 -17.84
C ARG A 332 10.46 0.19 -18.34
N GLU A 333 9.70 0.42 -19.41
CA GLU A 333 9.56 1.74 -20.05
C GLU A 333 8.26 2.44 -19.65
N ASP A 334 7.30 1.73 -19.04
CA ASP A 334 6.08 2.33 -18.50
C ASP A 334 6.38 3.10 -17.20
N PRO A 335 6.27 4.45 -17.18
CA PRO A 335 6.52 5.24 -15.98
C PRO A 335 5.48 5.01 -14.88
N TRP A 336 4.31 4.44 -15.21
CA TRP A 336 3.21 4.22 -14.27
C TRP A 336 3.22 2.81 -13.67
N HIS A 337 4.14 1.95 -14.11
CA HIS A 337 4.29 0.62 -13.57
C HIS A 337 4.99 0.64 -12.20
N LEU A 338 4.26 0.22 -11.16
CA LEU A 338 4.78 0.12 -9.79
C LEU A 338 5.16 -1.33 -9.45
N LYS A 339 6.46 -1.55 -9.18
CA LYS A 339 6.97 -2.82 -8.67
C LYS A 339 6.33 -3.20 -7.34
N ARG A 340 6.10 -4.49 -7.11
CA ARG A 340 5.43 -5.00 -5.90
C ARG A 340 6.16 -4.63 -4.61
N GLU A 341 7.49 -4.62 -4.64
CA GLU A 341 8.35 -4.32 -3.48
C GLU A 341 8.25 -2.84 -3.07
N ARG A 342 7.79 -1.99 -3.98
CA ARG A 342 7.58 -0.55 -3.76
C ARG A 342 6.14 -0.22 -3.38
N GLN A 343 5.25 -1.20 -3.30
CA GLN A 343 3.89 -0.98 -2.83
C GLN A 343 3.90 -0.75 -1.31
N PRO A 344 3.19 0.27 -0.80
CA PRO A 344 3.06 0.49 0.63
C PRO A 344 2.42 -0.70 1.33
N ALA A 345 2.83 -0.95 2.57
CA ALA A 345 2.17 -1.93 3.41
C ALA A 345 0.68 -1.55 3.61
N THR A 346 -0.20 -2.55 3.60
CA THR A 346 -1.62 -2.32 3.88
C THR A 346 -1.83 -2.01 5.36
N MET A 347 -2.91 -1.29 5.69
CA MET A 347 -3.29 -1.01 7.07
C MET A 347 -3.39 -2.31 7.90
N ALA A 348 -4.08 -3.32 7.36
CA ALA A 348 -4.18 -4.64 7.99
C ALA A 348 -2.82 -5.33 8.18
N GLY A 349 -1.87 -5.15 7.25
CA GLY A 349 -0.51 -5.65 7.38
C GLY A 349 0.26 -4.97 8.51
N GLN A 350 0.23 -3.64 8.56
CA GLN A 350 0.91 -2.86 9.59
C GLN A 350 0.32 -3.10 10.98
N LEU A 351 -1.01 -3.19 11.11
CA LEU A 351 -1.65 -3.51 12.40
C LEU A 351 -1.31 -4.91 12.92
N ARG A 352 -1.17 -5.90 12.02
CA ARG A 352 -0.71 -7.25 12.42
C ARG A 352 0.73 -7.23 12.91
N VAL A 353 1.60 -6.42 12.30
CA VAL A 353 2.97 -6.23 12.77
C VAL A 353 2.97 -5.60 14.16
N LEU A 354 2.24 -4.49 14.34
CA LEU A 354 2.13 -3.80 15.63
C LEU A 354 1.55 -4.70 16.73
N ALA A 355 0.52 -5.49 16.43
CA ALA A 355 -0.09 -6.40 17.39
C ALA A 355 0.85 -7.58 17.74
N ALA A 356 1.64 -8.06 16.78
CA ALA A 356 2.64 -9.07 17.05
C ALA A 356 3.74 -8.52 17.97
N GLU A 357 4.19 -7.28 17.73
CA GLU A 357 5.20 -6.59 18.56
C GLU A 357 4.72 -6.40 20.00
N ALA A 358 3.47 -5.98 20.19
CA ALA A 358 2.88 -5.83 21.52
C ALA A 358 2.77 -7.15 22.29
N ARG A 359 2.59 -8.28 21.58
CA ARG A 359 2.46 -9.61 22.19
C ARG A 359 3.81 -10.26 22.53
N SER A 360 4.90 -9.87 21.86
CA SER A 360 6.22 -10.49 22.04
C SER A 360 6.92 -10.15 23.36
N GLY A 361 6.41 -9.22 24.17
CA GLY A 361 6.68 -9.14 25.63
C GLY A 361 8.14 -9.19 26.11
N GLY A 362 9.13 -8.90 25.28
CA GLY A 362 10.57 -8.95 25.60
C GLY A 362 11.37 -8.07 24.62
N SER A 363 12.64 -7.81 24.91
CA SER A 363 13.54 -6.90 24.18
C SER A 363 13.85 -7.27 22.71
N GLY A 364 13.02 -8.10 22.07
CA GLY A 364 13.10 -8.46 20.67
C GLY A 364 12.23 -7.56 19.81
N THR A 365 12.61 -6.29 19.66
CA THR A 365 12.07 -5.43 18.61
C THR A 365 12.41 -6.03 17.24
N ARG A 366 11.41 -6.17 16.36
CA ARG A 366 11.64 -6.71 15.02
C ARG A 366 12.63 -5.80 14.30
N TRP A 367 13.60 -6.40 13.61
CA TRP A 367 14.58 -5.70 12.77
C TRP A 367 14.02 -4.52 11.96
N ARG A 368 12.78 -4.62 11.45
CA ARG A 368 12.15 -3.56 10.66
C ARG A 368 11.65 -2.35 11.45
N THR A 369 11.43 -2.48 12.75
CA THR A 369 10.93 -1.43 13.64
C THR A 369 12.02 -0.76 14.46
N THR A 370 13.13 -1.43 14.74
CA THR A 370 14.32 -0.81 15.34
C THR A 370 15.31 -0.26 14.34
N VAL A 371 15.55 -0.98 13.24
CA VAL A 371 16.50 -0.53 12.22
C VAL A 371 15.77 0.38 11.24
N SER A 372 16.31 1.59 11.07
CA SER A 372 15.72 2.60 10.20
C SER A 372 15.55 2.08 8.77
N ALA A 373 14.57 2.61 8.04
CA ALA A 373 14.37 2.20 6.65
C ALA A 373 15.60 2.49 5.77
N GLU A 374 16.40 3.49 6.13
CA GLU A 374 17.65 3.86 5.50
C GLU A 374 18.75 2.82 5.74
N GLN A 375 19.00 2.46 7.00
CA GLN A 375 19.97 1.42 7.34
C GLN A 375 19.61 0.08 6.71
N ARG A 376 18.31 -0.30 6.72
CA ARG A 376 17.85 -1.53 6.04
C ARG A 376 18.04 -1.47 4.53
N PHE A 377 17.80 -0.31 3.92
CA PHE A 377 18.00 -0.11 2.49
C PHE A 377 19.49 -0.17 2.14
N ARG A 378 20.37 0.46 2.93
CA ARG A 378 21.82 0.43 2.75
C ARG A 378 22.36 -1.00 2.80
N ILE A 379 21.94 -1.78 3.80
CA ILE A 379 22.31 -3.20 3.90
C ILE A 379 21.81 -3.99 2.68
N THR A 380 20.57 -3.76 2.26
CA THR A 380 20.00 -4.43 1.07
C THR A 380 20.75 -4.05 -0.21
N GLN A 381 21.11 -2.77 -0.37
CA GLN A 381 21.84 -2.27 -1.53
C GLN A 381 23.23 -2.90 -1.62
N LEU A 382 23.99 -2.93 -0.53
CA LEU A 382 25.32 -3.54 -0.49
C LEU A 382 25.27 -5.03 -0.86
N VAL A 383 24.27 -5.76 -0.36
CA VAL A 383 24.04 -7.17 -0.70
C VAL A 383 23.62 -7.36 -2.17
N ASP A 384 22.76 -6.49 -2.70
CA ASP A 384 22.32 -6.54 -4.09
C ASP A 384 23.46 -6.19 -5.07
N GLU A 385 24.29 -5.19 -4.75
CA GLU A 385 25.48 -4.80 -5.52
C GLU A 385 26.52 -5.93 -5.53
N ALA A 386 26.82 -6.52 -4.36
CA ALA A 386 27.70 -7.69 -4.28
C ALA A 386 27.16 -8.87 -5.11
N ARG A 387 25.84 -9.11 -5.10
CA ARG A 387 25.23 -10.15 -5.92
C ARG A 387 25.37 -9.85 -7.41
N GLU A 388 25.18 -8.60 -7.84
CA GLU A 388 25.32 -8.21 -9.25
C GLU A 388 26.75 -8.43 -9.74
N GLN A 389 27.75 -8.00 -8.97
CA GLN A 389 29.17 -8.25 -9.27
C GLN A 389 29.47 -9.76 -9.41
N LEU A 390 28.97 -10.59 -8.49
CA LEU A 390 29.15 -12.06 -8.55
C LEU A 390 28.41 -12.73 -9.72
N VAL A 391 27.32 -12.14 -10.21
CA VAL A 391 26.60 -12.63 -11.39
C VAL A 391 27.34 -12.26 -12.68
N GLU A 392 27.91 -11.05 -12.75
CA GLU A 392 28.74 -10.59 -13.88
C GLU A 392 29.95 -11.49 -14.11
N LEU A 393 30.53 -12.05 -13.04
CA LEU A 393 31.62 -13.03 -13.12
C LEU A 393 31.27 -14.30 -13.91
N ARG A 394 29.98 -14.69 -13.99
CA ARG A 394 29.54 -15.88 -14.74
C ARG A 394 29.64 -15.70 -16.27
N GLY A 395 29.87 -14.48 -16.75
CA GLY A 395 30.03 -14.16 -18.18
C GLY A 395 31.47 -13.90 -18.62
N VAL A 396 32.43 -13.86 -17.69
CA VAL A 396 33.84 -13.50 -17.99
C VAL A 396 34.57 -14.73 -18.52
N HIS A 397 34.38 -15.04 -19.81
CA HIS A 397 35.00 -16.21 -20.47
C HIS A 397 35.73 -15.87 -21.78
N SER A 398 35.91 -14.59 -22.11
CA SER A 398 36.55 -14.16 -23.35
C SER A 398 37.61 -13.09 -23.09
N GLY A 399 38.85 -13.34 -23.51
CA GLY A 399 40.00 -12.46 -23.33
C GLY A 399 41.28 -13.26 -23.14
N THR A 400 42.41 -12.59 -22.97
CA THR A 400 43.65 -13.27 -22.58
C THR A 400 43.57 -13.74 -21.12
N THR A 401 44.30 -14.80 -20.77
CA THR A 401 44.31 -15.34 -19.38
C THR A 401 44.65 -14.28 -18.34
N ALA A 402 45.54 -13.34 -18.66
CA ALA A 402 45.92 -12.25 -17.77
C ALA A 402 44.79 -11.23 -17.56
N GLU A 403 44.01 -10.90 -18.59
CA GLU A 403 42.86 -9.99 -18.51
C GLU A 403 41.70 -10.65 -17.77
N VAL A 404 41.42 -11.92 -18.04
CA VAL A 404 40.39 -12.70 -17.35
C VAL A 404 40.75 -12.86 -15.87
N ALA A 405 42.01 -13.21 -15.54
CA ALA A 405 42.46 -13.32 -14.15
C ALA A 405 42.39 -12.00 -13.41
N ARG A 406 42.83 -10.89 -14.02
CA ARG A 406 42.73 -9.54 -13.43
C ARG A 406 41.27 -9.17 -13.15
N THR A 407 40.40 -9.33 -14.15
CA THR A 407 38.97 -9.02 -14.04
C THR A 407 38.31 -9.85 -12.95
N LEU A 408 38.62 -11.16 -12.86
CA LEU A 408 38.10 -12.03 -11.81
C LEU A 408 38.55 -11.59 -10.42
N LEU A 409 39.84 -11.29 -10.25
CA LEU A 409 40.38 -10.86 -8.96
C LEU A 409 39.81 -9.51 -8.51
N GLU A 410 39.71 -8.53 -9.41
CA GLU A 410 39.15 -7.20 -9.09
C GLU A 410 37.69 -7.28 -8.66
N HIS A 411 36.84 -8.02 -9.40
CA HIS A 411 35.42 -8.17 -9.06
C HIS A 411 35.20 -8.99 -7.78
N LEU A 412 36.03 -10.02 -7.53
CA LEU A 412 35.96 -10.80 -6.29
C LEU A 412 36.40 -9.97 -5.07
N SER A 413 37.49 -9.21 -5.19
CA SER A 413 37.95 -8.29 -4.14
C SER A 413 36.89 -7.22 -3.84
N HIS A 414 36.31 -6.61 -4.87
CA HIS A 414 35.27 -5.61 -4.68
C HIS A 414 33.98 -6.19 -4.07
N SER A 415 33.59 -7.40 -4.48
CA SER A 415 32.44 -8.10 -3.87
C SER A 415 32.66 -8.43 -2.40
N ALA A 416 33.90 -8.78 -2.02
CA ALA A 416 34.26 -9.05 -0.63
C ALA A 416 34.11 -7.78 0.23
N GLU A 417 34.61 -6.64 -0.25
CA GLU A 417 34.47 -5.34 0.44
C GLU A 417 32.99 -4.95 0.67
N LEU A 418 32.12 -5.17 -0.33
CA LEU A 418 30.68 -4.88 -0.22
C LEU A 418 29.99 -5.79 0.81
N ILE A 419 30.38 -7.07 0.87
CA ILE A 419 29.86 -8.03 1.85
C ILE A 419 30.31 -7.66 3.26
N ASP A 420 31.58 -7.29 3.44
CA ASP A 420 32.13 -6.88 4.73
C ASP A 420 31.43 -5.61 5.24
N GLN A 421 31.21 -4.62 4.37
CA GLN A 421 30.42 -3.42 4.71
C GLN A 421 28.98 -3.77 5.10
N ALA A 422 28.32 -4.67 4.37
CA ALA A 422 26.96 -5.10 4.69
C ALA A 422 26.90 -5.81 6.07
N LEU A 423 27.92 -6.60 6.38
CA LEU A 423 28.06 -7.33 7.64
C LEU A 423 28.24 -6.36 8.82
N VAL A 424 29.15 -5.39 8.69
CA VAL A 424 29.37 -4.34 9.69
C VAL A 424 28.09 -3.53 9.93
N HIS A 425 27.45 -3.01 8.87
CA HIS A 425 26.20 -2.26 9.00
C HIS A 425 25.07 -3.09 9.63
N THR A 426 25.03 -4.40 9.37
CA THR A 426 24.05 -5.30 9.99
C THR A 426 24.33 -5.51 11.48
N ALA A 427 25.60 -5.70 11.85
CA ALA A 427 25.99 -5.85 13.25
C ALA A 427 25.72 -4.57 14.07
N THR A 428 26.11 -3.40 13.56
CA THR A 428 25.84 -2.08 14.17
C THR A 428 24.33 -1.87 14.38
N ALA A 429 23.53 -2.16 13.35
CA ALA A 429 22.07 -2.03 13.44
C ALA A 429 21.44 -3.03 14.43
N ALA A 430 22.03 -4.22 14.63
CA ALA A 430 21.58 -5.17 15.64
C ALA A 430 21.86 -4.64 17.05
N VAL A 431 23.06 -4.10 17.29
CA VAL A 431 23.45 -3.52 18.58
C VAL A 431 22.58 -2.31 18.92
N ALA A 432 22.38 -1.39 17.96
CA ALA A 432 21.46 -0.25 18.10
C ALA A 432 20.01 -0.68 18.35
N ALA A 433 19.62 -1.88 17.89
CA ALA A 433 18.32 -2.48 18.14
C ALA A 433 18.19 -3.18 19.51
N GLY A 434 19.23 -3.12 20.36
CA GLY A 434 19.25 -3.69 21.71
C GLY A 434 19.81 -5.11 21.79
N VAL A 435 20.46 -5.62 20.74
CA VAL A 435 21.21 -6.88 20.81
C VAL A 435 22.53 -6.63 21.57
N PRO A 436 22.92 -7.49 22.53
CA PRO A 436 24.23 -7.38 23.20
C PRO A 436 25.39 -7.36 22.20
N LEU A 437 26.37 -6.47 22.44
CA LEU A 437 27.53 -6.29 21.56
C LEU A 437 28.30 -7.60 21.36
N GLU A 438 28.45 -8.39 22.41
CA GLU A 438 29.14 -9.67 22.41
C GLU A 438 28.43 -10.71 21.55
N GLU A 439 27.10 -10.67 21.53
CA GLU A 439 26.26 -11.57 20.74
C GLU A 439 26.30 -11.19 19.25
N ALA A 440 26.24 -9.89 18.94
CA ALA A 440 26.39 -9.38 17.57
C ALA A 440 27.81 -9.62 17.01
N ALA A 441 28.86 -9.46 17.82
CA ALA A 441 30.24 -9.77 17.46
C ALA A 441 30.42 -11.28 17.17
N ALA A 442 29.84 -12.15 18.00
CA ALA A 442 29.90 -13.60 17.79
C ALA A 442 29.23 -14.04 16.48
N TRP A 443 28.09 -13.44 16.10
CA TRP A 443 27.40 -13.77 14.84
C TRP A 443 28.12 -13.24 13.60
N SER A 444 28.67 -12.03 13.69
CA SER A 444 29.40 -11.39 12.59
C SER A 444 30.84 -11.90 12.45
N ARG A 445 31.37 -12.62 13.45
CA ARG A 445 32.79 -13.02 13.54
C ARG A 445 33.75 -11.82 13.50
N LEU A 446 33.27 -10.63 13.86
CA LEU A 446 34.08 -9.45 14.05
C LEU A 446 34.58 -9.39 15.50
N PRO A 447 35.81 -8.93 15.76
CA PRO A 447 36.26 -8.62 17.11
C PRO A 447 35.31 -7.62 17.78
N SER A 448 34.91 -7.87 19.03
CA SER A 448 34.00 -6.99 19.77
C SER A 448 34.56 -5.56 19.93
N GLN A 449 35.89 -5.43 20.00
CA GLN A 449 36.58 -4.15 20.07
C GLN A 449 36.48 -3.35 18.76
N GLU A 450 36.60 -4.01 17.61
CA GLU A 450 36.47 -3.37 16.29
C GLU A 450 35.03 -2.90 16.04
N LEU A 451 34.04 -3.72 16.44
CA LEU A 451 32.63 -3.34 16.37
C LEU A 451 32.29 -2.17 17.31
N ALA A 452 32.92 -2.10 18.49
CA ALA A 452 32.79 -0.98 19.42
C ALA A 452 33.40 0.32 18.88
N GLU A 453 34.56 0.25 18.22
CA GLU A 453 35.22 1.40 17.59
C GLU A 453 34.40 1.97 16.43
N VAL A 454 33.78 1.10 15.61
CA VAL A 454 32.86 1.52 14.54
C VAL A 454 31.59 2.16 15.10
N LEU A 455 31.04 1.64 16.20
CA LEU A 455 29.89 2.25 16.89
C LEU A 455 30.25 3.63 17.46
N ALA A 456 31.42 3.76 18.10
CA ALA A 456 31.88 5.03 18.67
C ALA A 456 32.22 6.09 17.60
N ALA A 457 32.72 5.68 16.43
CA ALA A 457 32.98 6.59 15.31
C ALA A 457 31.68 7.13 14.68
N GLY A 458 30.57 6.39 14.77
CA GLY A 458 29.26 6.82 14.29
C GLY A 458 28.51 7.78 15.22
N GLU A 459 28.90 7.90 16.50
CA GLU A 459 28.32 8.85 17.48
C GLU A 459 29.00 10.24 17.44
N GLY A 460 30.06 10.41 16.62
CA GLY A 460 30.86 11.65 16.52
C GLY A 460 30.53 12.55 15.30
N GLU A 461 29.52 12.21 14.50
CA GLU A 461 29.07 12.98 13.33
C GLU A 461 27.68 13.62 13.49
N ASP A 462 27.20 13.80 14.73
CA ASP A 462 26.01 14.61 15.04
C ASP A 462 26.38 16.02 15.58
#